data_AF-A0A958IPA9-F1
#
_entry.id   AF-A0A958IPA9-F1
#
_cell.length_a   1.000
_cell.length_b   1.000
_cell.length_c   1.000
_cell.angle_alpha   90.00
_cell.angle_beta   90.00
_cell.angle_gamma   90.00
#
_symmetry.space_group_name_H-M   'P 1'
#
loop_
_entity.id
_entity.type
_entity.pdbx_description
1 polymer ?
#
loop_
_entity_poly.entity_id
_entity_poly.type
_entity_poly.pdbx_seq_one_letter_code
_entity_poly.pdbx_strand_id
1 'polypeptide(L)'
;RGAMKTIIHTLNPAQYYNPDLEKPTLLILGAALIPTVHRYFGSMEFYQGIFPQQATGTAAIFMFCCAFLLMGALPALIVKYRFKESLKDYGLRAGRWKEGLLLTVALFIPISLLLLLPSSQTTEMVAFYPFDKSIATSAGKFMQYQLLRGIFFYTAWEFFFRGFLLFGLRPVVGDWLAICIQTIPSCLWHIGMPSGEIFGSIVGGILFGLLALRTRSLYWPFLLHFLIGIGMDFFIVITH
;
A
#
# COMPACT_ATOMS: atom_id res chain seq x y z
N ARG A 1 -43.88 19.23 8.15
CA ARG A 1 -43.71 17.76 8.35
C ARG A 1 -43.75 16.95 7.03
N GLY A 2 -44.47 17.38 5.98
CA GLY A 2 -44.48 16.71 4.67
C GLY A 2 -43.17 16.79 3.88
N ALA A 3 -42.60 17.99 3.69
CA ALA A 3 -41.38 18.19 2.89
C ALA A 3 -40.15 17.40 3.39
N MET A 4 -39.94 17.32 4.72
CA MET A 4 -38.83 16.54 5.30
C MET A 4 -38.98 15.03 5.05
N LYS A 5 -40.20 14.49 5.12
CA LYS A 5 -40.45 13.07 4.80
C LYS A 5 -40.24 12.79 3.32
N THR A 6 -40.63 13.72 2.44
CA THR A 6 -40.36 13.63 1.00
C THR A 6 -38.86 13.64 0.72
N ILE A 7 -38.09 14.54 1.34
CA ILE A 7 -36.63 14.60 1.18
C ILE A 7 -35.97 13.31 1.66
N ILE A 8 -36.35 12.79 2.84
CA ILE A 8 -35.81 11.52 3.38
C ILE A 8 -36.12 10.34 2.47
N HIS A 9 -37.33 10.29 1.90
CA HIS A 9 -37.71 9.24 0.96
C HIS A 9 -36.98 9.37 -0.38
N THR A 10 -36.86 10.58 -0.93
CA THR A 10 -36.18 10.84 -2.20
C THR A 10 -34.68 10.54 -2.12
N LEU A 11 -34.05 10.84 -0.99
CA LEU A 11 -32.63 10.57 -0.75
C LEU A 11 -32.36 9.23 -0.08
N ASN A 12 -33.34 8.33 0.00
CA ASN A 12 -33.14 7.02 0.61
C ASN A 12 -32.11 6.22 -0.21
N PRO A 13 -30.90 5.94 0.32
CA PRO A 13 -29.86 5.25 -0.43
C PRO A 13 -30.21 3.79 -0.74
N ALA A 14 -31.17 3.21 0.01
CA ALA A 14 -31.59 1.83 -0.18
C ALA A 14 -32.14 1.55 -1.60
N GLN A 15 -32.68 2.58 -2.29
CA GLN A 15 -33.19 2.42 -3.66
C GLN A 15 -32.08 2.19 -4.70
N TYR A 16 -30.83 2.56 -4.39
CA TYR A 16 -29.67 2.36 -5.25
C TYR A 16 -28.81 1.15 -4.83
N TYR A 17 -29.16 0.50 -3.72
CA TYR A 17 -28.43 -0.64 -3.21
C TYR A 17 -28.74 -1.88 -4.04
N ASN A 18 -27.71 -2.50 -4.61
CA ASN A 18 -27.81 -3.81 -5.24
C ASN A 18 -27.11 -4.85 -4.36
N PRO A 19 -27.85 -5.79 -3.74
CA PRO A 19 -27.28 -6.86 -2.92
C PRO A 19 -26.23 -7.70 -3.66
N ASP A 20 -26.39 -7.90 -4.97
CA ASP A 20 -25.44 -8.68 -5.78
C ASP A 20 -24.08 -7.96 -5.94
N LEU A 21 -24.06 -6.64 -5.71
CA LEU A 21 -22.86 -5.80 -5.75
C LEU A 21 -22.36 -5.44 -4.35
N GLU A 22 -22.77 -6.15 -3.30
CA GLU A 22 -22.34 -5.85 -1.94
C GLU A 22 -20.81 -5.93 -1.80
N LYS A 23 -20.19 -7.02 -2.29
CA LYS A 23 -18.73 -7.21 -2.24
C LYS A 23 -17.98 -6.06 -2.94
N PRO A 24 -18.19 -5.76 -4.23
CA PRO A 24 -17.49 -4.64 -4.88
C PRO A 24 -17.80 -3.30 -4.19
N THR A 25 -19.00 -3.10 -3.65
CA THR A 25 -19.33 -1.90 -2.87
C THR A 25 -18.45 -1.77 -1.63
N LEU A 26 -18.30 -2.84 -0.84
CA LEU A 26 -17.44 -2.86 0.35
C LEU A 26 -15.96 -2.66 0.00
N LEU A 27 -15.50 -3.24 -1.11
CA LEU A 27 -14.12 -3.05 -1.61
C LEU A 27 -13.87 -1.57 -1.95
N ILE A 28 -14.77 -0.93 -2.71
CA ILE A 28 -14.64 0.48 -3.11
C ILE A 28 -14.78 1.43 -1.92
N LEU A 29 -15.70 1.17 -1.00
CA LEU A 29 -15.78 1.94 0.25
C LEU A 29 -14.51 1.78 1.08
N GLY A 30 -13.98 0.57 1.18
CA GLY A 30 -12.70 0.28 1.83
C GLY A 30 -11.54 1.04 1.19
N ALA A 31 -11.50 1.13 -0.14
CA ALA A 31 -10.49 1.87 -0.90
C ALA A 31 -10.39 3.34 -0.51
N ALA A 32 -11.50 3.96 -0.12
CA ALA A 32 -11.52 5.33 0.40
C ALA A 32 -11.23 5.36 1.90
N LEU A 33 -11.99 4.62 2.72
CA LEU A 33 -11.97 4.77 4.17
C LEU A 33 -10.66 4.31 4.81
N ILE A 34 -10.14 3.15 4.40
CA ILE A 34 -9.00 2.53 5.08
C ILE A 34 -7.72 3.35 4.91
N PRO A 35 -7.30 3.75 3.68
CA PRO A 35 -6.15 4.62 3.50
C PRO A 35 -6.32 5.99 4.17
N THR A 36 -7.53 6.56 4.15
CA THR A 36 -7.80 7.84 4.82
C THR A 36 -7.64 7.73 6.34
N VAL A 37 -8.22 6.72 6.97
CA VAL A 37 -8.07 6.48 8.43
C VAL A 37 -6.61 6.27 8.77
N HIS A 38 -5.87 5.48 7.97
CA HIS A 38 -4.44 5.31 8.17
C HIS A 38 -3.68 6.64 8.05
N ARG A 39 -3.94 7.46 7.03
CA ARG A 39 -3.20 8.72 6.83
C ARG A 39 -3.49 9.76 7.92
N TYR A 40 -4.68 9.73 8.54
CA TYR A 40 -5.07 10.67 9.59
C TYR A 40 -4.69 10.23 11.00
N PHE A 41 -4.80 8.94 11.31
CA PHE A 41 -4.64 8.43 12.68
C PHE A 41 -3.50 7.42 12.84
N GLY A 42 -3.00 6.88 11.72
CA GLY A 42 -1.89 5.94 11.69
C GLY A 42 -0.61 6.52 11.14
N SER A 43 -0.50 7.85 10.95
CA SER A 43 0.69 8.46 10.37
C SER A 43 1.75 8.82 11.40
N MET A 44 2.96 9.07 10.91
CA MET A 44 4.06 9.58 11.76
C MET A 44 3.72 10.94 12.35
N GLU A 45 3.09 11.83 11.57
CA GLU A 45 2.74 13.18 12.01
C GLU A 45 1.69 13.15 13.13
N PHE A 46 0.71 12.23 13.04
CA PHE A 46 -0.27 12.02 14.10
C PHE A 46 0.41 11.56 15.40
N TYR A 47 1.30 10.57 15.31
CA TYR A 47 2.02 10.05 16.47
C TYR A 47 2.90 11.14 17.12
N GLN A 48 3.65 11.90 16.32
CA GLN A 48 4.51 12.98 16.79
C GLN A 48 3.71 14.15 17.38
N GLY A 49 2.50 14.42 16.88
CA GLY A 49 1.60 15.42 17.46
C GLY A 49 1.17 15.08 18.89
N ILE A 50 1.07 13.80 19.23
CA ILE A 50 0.71 13.32 20.58
C ILE A 50 1.95 13.13 21.46
N PHE A 51 3.03 12.60 20.88
CA PHE A 51 4.27 12.25 21.58
C PHE A 51 5.49 12.96 20.98
N PRO A 52 5.60 14.30 21.11
CA PRO A 52 6.61 15.10 20.40
C PRO A 52 8.05 14.82 20.85
N GLN A 53 8.23 14.24 22.05
CA GLN A 53 9.55 13.90 22.59
C GLN A 53 10.07 12.53 22.12
N GLN A 54 9.24 11.73 21.45
CA GLN A 54 9.63 10.40 21.01
C GLN A 54 10.42 10.44 19.70
N ALA A 55 11.32 9.47 19.55
CA ALA A 55 12.16 9.35 18.37
C ALA A 55 11.33 9.10 17.09
N THR A 56 11.78 9.67 15.97
CA THR A 56 11.14 9.51 14.65
C THR A 56 11.00 8.04 14.24
N GLY A 57 11.96 7.19 14.59
CA GLY A 57 11.87 5.74 14.36
C GLY A 57 10.69 5.07 15.05
N THR A 58 10.34 5.52 16.27
CA THR A 58 9.15 5.02 16.97
C THR A 58 7.86 5.42 16.23
N ALA A 59 7.80 6.66 15.72
CA ALA A 59 6.68 7.12 14.91
C ALA A 59 6.55 6.33 13.60
N ALA A 60 7.67 6.00 12.94
CA ALA A 60 7.68 5.17 11.74
C ALA A 60 7.18 3.74 12.02
N ILE A 61 7.65 3.11 13.11
CA ILE A 61 7.18 1.78 13.52
C ILE A 61 5.69 1.80 13.87
N PHE A 62 5.21 2.84 14.56
CA PHE A 62 3.77 3.04 14.81
C PHE A 62 2.98 3.07 13.51
N MET A 63 3.46 3.82 12.52
CA MET A 63 2.83 3.87 11.20
C MET A 63 2.79 2.50 10.53
N PHE A 64 3.89 1.74 10.58
CA PHE A 64 3.93 0.38 10.03
C PHE A 64 2.93 -0.55 10.70
N CYS A 65 2.83 -0.50 12.04
CA CYS A 65 1.85 -1.30 12.78
C CYS A 65 0.41 -0.89 12.45
N CYS A 66 0.13 0.41 12.29
CA CYS A 66 -1.19 0.89 11.88
C CYS A 66 -1.54 0.41 10.46
N ALA A 67 -0.59 0.44 9.53
CA ALA A 67 -0.76 -0.13 8.20
C ALA A 67 -1.09 -1.63 8.29
N PHE A 68 -0.34 -2.38 9.09
CA PHE A 68 -0.61 -3.80 9.30
C PHE A 68 -2.04 -4.07 9.79
N LEU A 69 -2.50 -3.33 10.79
CA LEU A 69 -3.84 -3.52 11.35
C LEU A 69 -4.95 -3.10 10.37
N LEU A 70 -4.82 -1.90 9.77
CA LEU A 70 -5.88 -1.29 8.97
C LEU A 70 -5.90 -1.82 7.53
N MET A 71 -4.74 -2.05 6.91
CA MET A 71 -4.59 -2.43 5.51
C MET A 71 -4.28 -3.92 5.33
N GLY A 72 -3.74 -4.59 6.35
CA GLY A 72 -3.49 -6.03 6.33
C GLY A 72 -4.60 -6.83 7.02
N ALA A 73 -4.65 -6.74 8.34
CA ALA A 73 -5.48 -7.58 9.20
C ALA A 73 -6.97 -7.33 8.97
N LEU A 74 -7.44 -6.09 9.01
CA LEU A 74 -8.85 -5.76 8.82
C LEU A 74 -9.39 -6.27 7.46
N PRO A 75 -8.74 -5.99 6.31
CA PRO A 75 -9.14 -6.56 5.01
C PRO A 75 -9.12 -8.09 4.99
N ALA A 76 -8.14 -8.73 5.65
CA ALA A 76 -8.07 -10.20 5.71
C ALA A 76 -9.22 -10.79 6.53
N LEU A 77 -9.62 -10.12 7.62
CA LEU A 77 -10.80 -10.47 8.42
C LEU A 77 -12.08 -10.30 7.60
N ILE A 78 -12.22 -9.21 6.83
CA ILE A 78 -13.37 -9.01 5.94
C ILE A 78 -13.46 -10.15 4.92
N VAL A 79 -12.35 -10.50 4.25
CA VAL A 79 -12.31 -11.63 3.30
C VAL A 79 -12.75 -12.93 3.96
N LYS A 80 -12.19 -13.25 5.13
CA LYS A 80 -12.43 -14.54 5.79
C LYS A 80 -13.83 -14.66 6.40
N TYR A 81 -14.33 -13.60 7.04
CA TYR A 81 -15.56 -13.66 7.83
C TYR A 81 -16.77 -13.06 7.12
N ARG A 82 -16.59 -12.00 6.31
CA ARG A 82 -17.71 -11.36 5.59
C ARG A 82 -17.91 -11.94 4.21
N PHE A 83 -16.83 -12.14 3.44
CA PHE A 83 -16.90 -12.74 2.09
C PHE A 83 -16.84 -14.26 2.13
N LYS A 84 -16.33 -14.84 3.22
CA LYS A 84 -16.16 -16.30 3.40
C LYS A 84 -15.29 -16.93 2.30
N GLU A 85 -14.30 -16.19 1.83
CA GLU A 85 -13.38 -16.59 0.77
C GLU A 85 -11.99 -16.92 1.32
N SER A 86 -11.18 -17.62 0.52
CA SER A 86 -9.81 -17.94 0.88
C SER A 86 -8.88 -16.76 0.58
N LEU A 87 -7.99 -16.42 1.50
CA LEU A 87 -6.95 -15.40 1.25
C LEU A 87 -6.03 -15.77 0.08
N LYS A 88 -5.97 -17.06 -0.28
CA LYS A 88 -5.24 -17.50 -1.47
C LYS A 88 -5.83 -16.85 -2.73
N ASP A 89 -7.15 -16.68 -2.81
CA ASP A 89 -7.83 -16.07 -3.98
C ASP A 89 -7.52 -14.59 -4.12
N TYR A 90 -7.00 -13.99 -3.05
CA TYR A 90 -6.46 -12.64 -2.99
C TYR A 90 -4.93 -12.61 -3.18
N GLY A 91 -4.35 -13.66 -3.75
CA GLY A 91 -2.95 -13.71 -4.15
C GLY A 91 -1.95 -14.10 -3.04
N LEU A 92 -2.39 -14.46 -1.82
CA LEU A 92 -1.51 -15.07 -0.81
C LEU A 92 -1.17 -16.53 -1.17
N ARG A 93 -0.39 -16.68 -2.23
CA ARG A 93 0.14 -17.93 -2.78
C ARG A 93 1.44 -17.64 -3.52
N ALA A 94 2.31 -18.63 -3.69
CA ALA A 94 3.56 -18.45 -4.44
C ALA A 94 3.34 -18.13 -5.94
N GLY A 95 2.22 -18.62 -6.50
CA GLY A 95 1.88 -18.40 -7.91
C GLY A 95 2.94 -18.95 -8.86
N ARG A 96 3.18 -18.24 -9.97
CA ARG A 96 4.20 -18.57 -10.98
C ARG A 96 5.58 -18.11 -10.50
N TRP A 97 6.16 -18.81 -9.52
CA TRP A 97 7.29 -18.30 -8.76
C TRP A 97 8.56 -18.02 -9.58
N LYS A 98 8.91 -18.88 -10.54
CA LYS A 98 10.10 -18.69 -11.40
C LYS A 98 10.00 -17.40 -12.21
N GLU A 99 8.82 -17.18 -12.79
CA GLU A 99 8.51 -16.00 -13.57
C GLU A 99 8.41 -14.76 -12.69
N GLY A 100 7.80 -14.87 -11.51
CA GLY A 100 7.74 -13.77 -10.55
C GLY A 100 9.12 -13.32 -10.07
N LEU A 101 10.02 -14.26 -9.77
CA LEU A 101 11.40 -13.94 -9.40
C LEU A 101 12.13 -13.26 -10.56
N LEU A 102 12.04 -13.82 -11.76
CA LEU A 102 12.65 -13.25 -12.96
C LEU A 102 12.17 -11.81 -13.21
N LEU A 103 10.85 -11.59 -13.21
CA LEU A 103 10.27 -10.26 -13.42
C LEU A 103 10.66 -9.29 -12.29
N THR A 104 10.69 -9.75 -11.05
CA THR A 104 11.10 -8.91 -9.90
C THR A 104 12.54 -8.42 -10.09
N VAL A 105 13.48 -9.32 -10.40
CA VAL A 105 14.88 -8.96 -10.64
C VAL A 105 15.01 -8.06 -11.87
N ALA A 106 14.37 -8.43 -12.98
CA ALA A 106 14.43 -7.68 -14.23
C ALA A 106 13.84 -6.26 -14.12
N LEU A 107 12.84 -6.05 -13.26
CA LEU A 107 12.27 -4.73 -12.97
C LEU A 107 13.10 -3.96 -11.94
N PHE A 108 13.58 -4.64 -10.90
CA PHE A 108 14.32 -3.97 -9.82
C PHE A 108 15.63 -3.34 -10.31
N ILE A 109 16.36 -4.00 -11.21
CA ILE A 109 17.63 -3.47 -11.76
C ILE A 109 17.45 -2.09 -12.41
N PRO A 110 16.60 -1.90 -13.44
CA PRO A 110 16.41 -0.59 -14.05
C PRO A 110 15.75 0.42 -13.10
N ILE A 111 14.81 0.00 -12.24
CA ILE A 111 14.22 0.90 -11.23
C ILE A 111 15.31 1.43 -10.30
N SER A 112 16.22 0.56 -9.84
CA SER A 112 17.30 0.96 -8.95
C SER A 112 18.28 1.92 -9.60
N LEU A 113 18.74 1.60 -10.81
CA LEU A 113 19.77 2.38 -11.49
C LEU A 113 19.24 3.69 -12.09
N LEU A 114 18.04 3.68 -12.66
CA LEU A 114 17.49 4.81 -13.40
C LEU A 114 16.59 5.71 -12.56
N LEU A 115 16.01 5.19 -11.47
CA LEU A 115 15.08 5.95 -10.62
C LEU A 115 15.63 6.14 -9.21
N LEU A 116 15.91 5.06 -8.47
CA LEU A 116 16.27 5.16 -7.05
C LEU A 116 17.61 5.86 -6.84
N LEU A 117 18.65 5.46 -7.57
CA LEU A 117 19.98 6.04 -7.41
C LEU A 117 19.97 7.55 -7.72
N PRO A 118 19.48 8.05 -8.87
CA PRO A 118 19.38 9.50 -9.09
C PRO A 118 18.50 10.21 -8.07
N SER A 119 17.36 9.61 -7.70
CA SER A 119 16.43 10.21 -6.73
C SER A 119 17.06 10.34 -5.33
N SER A 120 17.88 9.36 -4.92
CA SER A 120 18.59 9.37 -3.64
C SER A 120 19.56 10.55 -3.48
N GLN A 121 19.96 11.19 -4.58
CA GLN A 121 20.86 12.35 -4.57
C GLN A 121 20.09 13.69 -4.49
N THR A 122 18.76 13.66 -4.53
CA THR A 122 17.94 14.88 -4.48
C THR A 122 17.73 15.33 -3.04
N THR A 123 17.76 16.65 -2.80
CA THR A 123 17.54 17.23 -1.47
C THR A 123 16.19 16.83 -0.87
N GLU A 124 15.15 16.74 -1.70
CA GLU A 124 13.80 16.34 -1.28
C GLU A 124 13.81 14.91 -0.70
N MET A 125 14.43 13.94 -1.39
CA MET A 125 14.51 12.56 -0.91
C MET A 125 15.43 12.40 0.29
N VAL A 126 16.60 13.04 0.30
CA VAL A 126 17.54 12.95 1.43
C VAL A 126 16.92 13.55 2.70
N ALA A 127 16.11 14.60 2.57
CA ALA A 127 15.37 15.16 3.70
C ALA A 127 14.31 14.17 4.21
N PHE A 128 13.58 13.51 3.30
CA PHE A 128 12.46 12.64 3.66
C PHE A 128 12.88 11.23 4.11
N TYR A 129 13.85 10.60 3.44
CA TYR A 129 14.32 9.23 3.69
C TYR A 129 15.76 9.17 4.23
N PRO A 130 16.09 8.15 5.02
CA PRO A 130 15.15 7.23 5.67
C PRO A 130 14.22 7.97 6.64
N PHE A 131 13.02 7.45 6.91
CA PHE A 131 12.13 8.07 7.91
C PHE A 131 12.80 8.16 9.28
N ASP A 132 13.59 7.14 9.65
CA ASP A 132 14.47 7.17 10.81
C ASP A 132 15.93 7.33 10.37
N LYS A 133 16.49 8.54 10.49
CA LYS A 133 17.90 8.80 10.15
C LYS A 133 18.89 8.00 10.98
N SER A 134 18.49 7.52 12.17
CA SER A 134 19.38 6.77 13.06
C SER A 134 19.76 5.40 12.51
N ILE A 135 19.06 4.90 11.48
CA ILE A 135 19.38 3.62 10.84
C ILE A 135 20.74 3.64 10.13
N ALA A 136 21.25 4.82 9.76
CA ALA A 136 22.58 4.99 9.17
C ALA A 136 23.71 4.66 10.16
N THR A 137 23.43 4.64 11.47
CA THR A 137 24.47 4.47 12.50
C THR A 137 25.01 3.05 12.64
N SER A 138 24.28 2.03 12.17
CA SER A 138 24.77 0.65 12.12
C SER A 138 23.97 -0.24 11.19
N ALA A 139 24.64 -1.24 10.59
CA ALA A 139 23.99 -2.25 9.75
C ALA A 139 22.89 -3.03 10.49
N GLY A 140 23.04 -3.22 11.81
CA GLY A 140 22.02 -3.89 12.64
C GLY A 140 20.72 -3.10 12.74
N LYS A 141 20.81 -1.78 12.99
CA LYS A 141 19.62 -0.90 13.04
C LYS A 141 18.98 -0.79 11.66
N PHE A 142 19.78 -0.63 10.61
CA PHE A 142 19.31 -0.66 9.24
C PHE A 142 18.49 -1.93 8.96
N MET A 143 19.07 -3.11 9.21
CA MET A 143 18.39 -4.38 8.94
C MET A 143 17.11 -4.53 9.76
N GLN A 144 17.14 -4.22 11.06
CA GLN A 144 15.97 -4.30 11.91
C GLN A 144 14.83 -3.41 11.39
N TYR A 145 15.14 -2.17 11.02
CA TYR A 145 14.16 -1.22 10.52
C TYR A 145 13.57 -1.68 9.16
N GLN A 146 14.41 -2.13 8.23
CA GLN A 146 13.93 -2.67 6.95
C GLN A 146 13.02 -3.89 7.17
N LEU A 147 13.38 -4.83 8.06
CA LEU A 147 12.55 -6.00 8.34
C LEU A 147 11.18 -5.63 8.94
N LEU A 148 11.14 -4.68 9.87
CA LEU A 148 9.88 -4.18 10.44
C LEU A 148 9.01 -3.51 9.36
N ARG A 149 9.60 -2.66 8.53
CA ARG A 149 8.91 -2.03 7.38
C ARG A 149 8.39 -3.07 6.40
N GLY A 150 9.20 -4.07 6.05
CA GLY A 150 8.81 -5.19 5.20
C GLY A 150 7.61 -5.94 5.77
N ILE A 151 7.73 -6.45 6.99
CA ILE A 151 6.72 -7.30 7.63
C ILE A 151 5.42 -6.53 7.89
N PHE A 152 5.47 -5.33 8.47
CA PHE A 152 4.27 -4.65 8.93
C PHE A 152 3.68 -3.71 7.89
N PHE A 153 4.51 -3.00 7.12
CA PHE A 153 4.02 -2.03 6.14
C PHE A 153 3.83 -2.65 4.76
N TYR A 154 4.86 -3.26 4.18
CA TYR A 154 4.78 -3.73 2.78
C TYR A 154 3.89 -4.95 2.57
N THR A 155 3.85 -5.89 3.52
CA THR A 155 2.87 -7.00 3.39
C THR A 155 1.44 -6.48 3.40
N ALA A 156 1.14 -5.52 4.29
CA ALA A 156 -0.18 -4.93 4.44
C ALA A 156 -0.56 -4.07 3.23
N TRP A 157 0.40 -3.30 2.71
CA TRP A 157 0.26 -2.51 1.50
C TRP A 157 -0.13 -3.37 0.30
N GLU A 158 0.67 -4.40 0.00
CA GLU A 158 0.41 -5.27 -1.14
C GLU A 158 -0.86 -6.11 -0.95
N PHE A 159 -1.12 -6.56 0.28
CA PHE A 159 -2.37 -7.24 0.58
C PHE A 159 -3.58 -6.34 0.35
N PHE A 160 -3.55 -5.08 0.75
CA PHE A 160 -4.67 -4.17 0.54
C PHE A 160 -4.90 -3.85 -0.93
N PHE A 161 -3.88 -3.33 -1.63
CA PHE A 161 -4.07 -2.82 -2.98
C PHE A 161 -4.13 -3.94 -4.02
N ARG A 162 -3.22 -4.92 -3.96
CA ARG A 162 -3.13 -5.99 -4.97
C ARG A 162 -3.95 -7.21 -4.55
N GLY A 163 -4.08 -7.46 -3.26
CA GLY A 163 -4.97 -8.50 -2.76
C GLY A 163 -6.42 -8.04 -2.77
N PHE A 164 -6.81 -7.36 -1.69
CA PHE A 164 -8.18 -6.99 -1.36
C PHE A 164 -8.88 -6.23 -2.49
N LEU A 165 -8.28 -5.16 -3.02
CA LEU A 165 -8.89 -4.37 -4.09
C LEU A 165 -8.76 -5.06 -5.46
N LEU A 166 -7.55 -5.29 -5.96
CA LEU A 166 -7.36 -5.83 -7.32
C LEU A 166 -7.96 -7.22 -7.52
N PHE A 167 -7.53 -8.23 -6.74
CA PHE A 167 -8.07 -9.58 -6.89
C PHE A 167 -9.54 -9.68 -6.47
N GLY A 168 -9.99 -8.83 -5.53
CA GLY A 168 -11.39 -8.76 -5.13
C GLY A 168 -12.32 -8.17 -6.19
N LEU A 169 -11.87 -7.14 -6.93
CA LEU A 169 -12.68 -6.43 -7.93
C LEU A 169 -12.59 -7.03 -9.33
N ARG A 170 -11.45 -7.63 -9.71
CA ARG A 170 -11.24 -8.15 -11.08
C ARG A 170 -12.33 -9.08 -11.61
N PRO A 171 -13.05 -9.92 -10.81
CA PRO A 171 -14.12 -10.75 -11.34
C PRO A 171 -15.35 -9.94 -11.80
N VAL A 172 -15.51 -8.71 -11.29
CA VAL A 172 -16.67 -7.84 -11.56
C VAL A 172 -16.36 -6.82 -12.64
N VAL A 173 -15.18 -6.19 -12.58
CA VAL A 173 -14.83 -5.06 -13.45
C VAL A 173 -13.78 -5.39 -14.53
N GLY A 174 -13.23 -6.61 -14.50
CA GLY A 174 -12.12 -7.02 -15.37
C GLY A 174 -10.75 -6.54 -14.89
N ASP A 175 -9.69 -7.08 -15.51
CA ASP A 175 -8.32 -6.92 -15.03
C ASP A 175 -7.81 -5.47 -15.11
N TRP A 176 -7.98 -4.81 -16.27
CA TRP A 176 -7.44 -3.47 -16.47
C TRP A 176 -8.12 -2.41 -15.59
N LEU A 177 -9.45 -2.46 -15.51
CA LEU A 177 -10.19 -1.52 -14.67
C LEU A 177 -9.91 -1.76 -13.18
N ALA A 178 -9.75 -3.01 -12.74
CA ALA A 178 -9.34 -3.30 -11.37
C ALA A 178 -7.93 -2.77 -11.06
N ILE A 179 -6.99 -2.82 -12.02
CA ILE A 179 -5.67 -2.16 -11.88
C ILE A 179 -5.84 -0.65 -11.71
N CYS A 180 -6.63 0.00 -12.57
CA CYS A 180 -6.86 1.44 -12.48
C CYS A 180 -7.49 1.82 -11.13
N ILE A 181 -8.51 1.07 -10.69
CA ILE A 181 -9.23 1.34 -9.44
C ILE A 181 -8.30 1.24 -8.23
N GLN A 182 -7.45 0.21 -8.11
CA GLN A 182 -6.52 0.12 -6.98
C GLN A 182 -5.38 1.14 -7.06
N THR A 183 -4.99 1.56 -8.28
CA THR A 183 -3.92 2.56 -8.45
C THR A 183 -4.34 3.90 -7.85
N ILE A 184 -5.60 4.31 -8.01
CA ILE A 184 -6.12 5.60 -7.50
C ILE A 184 -5.84 5.79 -6.01
N PRO A 185 -6.37 4.96 -5.07
CA PRO A 185 -6.14 5.15 -3.65
C PRO A 185 -4.67 4.94 -3.26
N SER A 186 -3.94 4.06 -3.97
CA SER A 186 -2.50 3.88 -3.72
C SER A 186 -1.70 5.14 -4.04
N CYS A 187 -2.06 5.86 -5.10
CA CYS A 187 -1.45 7.13 -5.48
C CYS A 187 -1.85 8.24 -4.51
N LEU A 188 -3.14 8.35 -4.19
CA LEU A 188 -3.65 9.39 -3.28
C LEU A 188 -3.05 9.28 -1.87
N TRP A 189 -2.66 8.08 -1.44
CA TRP A 189 -1.96 7.90 -0.17
C TRP A 189 -0.58 8.59 -0.14
N HIS A 190 0.07 8.77 -1.29
CA HIS A 190 1.37 9.45 -1.41
C HIS A 190 1.26 10.99 -1.46
N ILE A 191 0.07 11.57 -1.28
CA ILE A 191 -0.07 13.03 -1.21
C ILE A 191 0.74 13.57 -0.02
N GLY A 192 1.58 14.57 -0.29
CA GLY A 192 2.50 15.17 0.67
C GLY A 192 3.86 14.46 0.78
N MET A 193 4.07 13.39 0.00
CA MET A 193 5.39 12.76 -0.16
C MET A 193 6.19 13.44 -1.27
N PRO A 194 7.49 13.17 -1.37
CA PRO A 194 8.31 13.74 -2.42
C PRO A 194 7.73 13.55 -3.83
N SER A 195 7.94 14.54 -4.70
CA SER A 195 7.37 14.58 -6.05
C SER A 195 7.59 13.30 -6.86
N GLY A 196 8.80 12.74 -6.80
CA GLY A 196 9.14 11.48 -7.46
C GLY A 196 8.31 10.29 -6.98
N GLU A 197 7.91 10.26 -5.70
CA GLU A 197 7.11 9.17 -5.14
C GLU A 197 5.66 9.23 -5.61
N ILE A 198 5.02 10.40 -5.60
CA ILE A 198 3.61 10.49 -6.00
C ILE A 198 3.42 10.15 -7.48
N PHE A 199 4.24 10.68 -8.39
CA PHE A 199 4.15 10.33 -9.81
C PHE A 199 4.63 8.90 -10.07
N GLY A 200 5.70 8.47 -9.39
CA GLY A 200 6.19 7.10 -9.42
C GLY A 200 5.15 6.09 -8.96
N SER A 201 4.31 6.44 -7.98
CA SER A 201 3.27 5.57 -7.43
C SER A 201 2.14 5.27 -8.43
N ILE A 202 1.90 6.12 -9.43
CA ILE A 202 0.93 5.83 -10.51
C ILE A 202 1.47 4.71 -11.40
N VAL A 203 2.72 4.86 -11.84
CA VAL A 203 3.42 3.88 -12.68
C VAL A 203 3.62 2.58 -11.90
N GLY A 204 4.09 2.66 -10.65
CA GLY A 204 4.22 1.52 -9.73
C GLY A 204 2.86 0.87 -9.45
N GLY A 205 1.82 1.69 -9.28
CA GLY A 205 0.40 1.35 -9.27
C GLY A 205 0.06 0.28 -10.29
N ILE A 206 0.24 0.64 -11.56
CA ILE A 206 -0.04 -0.18 -12.73
C ILE A 206 0.92 -1.38 -12.80
N LEU A 207 2.22 -1.14 -12.68
CA LEU A 207 3.26 -2.17 -12.82
C LEU A 207 3.07 -3.31 -11.81
N PHE A 208 2.82 -2.98 -10.55
CA PHE A 208 2.69 -3.97 -9.49
C PHE A 208 1.36 -4.72 -9.62
N GLY A 209 0.30 -4.05 -10.11
CA GLY A 209 -0.95 -4.71 -10.46
C GLY A 209 -0.76 -5.75 -11.57
N LEU A 210 -0.05 -5.38 -12.65
CA LEU A 210 0.32 -6.30 -13.73
C LEU A 210 1.16 -7.46 -13.20
N LEU A 211 2.18 -7.19 -12.37
CA LEU A 211 3.02 -8.22 -11.76
C LEU A 211 2.19 -9.19 -10.90
N ALA A 212 1.28 -8.68 -10.09
CA ALA A 212 0.39 -9.47 -9.25
C ALA A 212 -0.49 -10.41 -10.09
N LEU A 213 -1.15 -9.89 -11.13
CA LEU A 213 -2.01 -10.68 -12.02
C LEU A 213 -1.20 -11.71 -12.83
N ARG A 214 -0.05 -11.29 -13.38
CA ARG A 214 0.79 -12.12 -14.24
C ARG A 214 1.37 -13.32 -13.50
N THR A 215 1.71 -13.13 -12.23
CA THR A 215 2.25 -14.17 -11.35
C THR A 215 1.17 -14.89 -10.54
N ARG A 216 -0.04 -14.32 -10.44
CA ARG A 216 -1.13 -14.75 -9.55
C ARG A 216 -0.68 -14.82 -8.09
N SER A 217 0.11 -13.84 -7.66
CA SER A 217 0.76 -13.83 -6.35
C SER A 217 1.09 -12.42 -5.88
N LEU A 218 0.91 -12.17 -4.58
CA LEU A 218 1.35 -10.94 -3.92
C LEU A 218 2.82 -10.96 -3.51
N TYR A 219 3.47 -12.13 -3.52
CA TYR A 219 4.84 -12.26 -3.02
C TYR A 219 5.85 -11.51 -3.91
N TRP A 220 5.58 -11.40 -5.20
CA TRP A 220 6.46 -10.74 -6.16
C TRP A 220 6.31 -9.21 -6.15
N PRO A 221 5.09 -8.64 -6.17
CA PRO A 221 4.89 -7.23 -5.85
C PRO A 221 5.49 -6.86 -4.49
N PHE A 222 5.29 -7.69 -3.45
CA PHE A 222 5.88 -7.46 -2.13
C PHE A 222 7.40 -7.43 -2.18
N LEU A 223 8.02 -8.42 -2.80
CA LEU A 223 9.48 -8.48 -2.90
C LEU A 223 10.02 -7.27 -3.67
N LEU A 224 9.41 -6.91 -4.80
CA LEU A 224 9.81 -5.73 -5.57
C LEU A 224 9.66 -4.44 -4.75
N HIS A 225 8.53 -4.27 -4.06
CA HIS A 225 8.26 -3.10 -3.23
C HIS A 225 9.26 -3.00 -2.06
N PHE A 226 9.53 -4.14 -1.41
CA PHE A 226 10.49 -4.22 -0.32
C PHE A 226 11.90 -3.88 -0.77
N LEU A 227 12.33 -4.42 -1.92
CA LEU A 227 13.62 -4.10 -2.52
C LEU A 227 13.74 -2.62 -2.90
N ILE A 228 12.67 -2.01 -3.42
CA ILE A 228 12.65 -0.57 -3.72
C ILE A 228 12.83 0.26 -2.44
N GLY A 229 12.11 -0.09 -1.37
CA GLY A 229 12.24 0.59 -0.08
C GLY A 229 13.63 0.46 0.55
N ILE A 230 14.21 -0.76 0.51
CA ILE A 230 15.59 -0.98 0.93
C ILE A 230 16.56 -0.20 0.05
N GLY A 231 16.39 -0.24 -1.27
CA GLY A 231 17.29 0.38 -2.23
C GLY A 231 17.39 1.88 -2.03
N MET A 232 16.25 2.56 -1.81
CA MET A 232 16.24 4.00 -1.51
C MET A 232 17.02 4.32 -0.23
N ASP A 233 16.67 3.68 0.89
CA ASP A 233 17.34 3.94 2.17
C ASP A 233 18.83 3.56 2.10
N PHE A 234 19.17 2.47 1.42
CA PHE A 234 20.55 2.02 1.22
C PHE A 234 21.37 3.03 0.43
N PHE A 235 20.88 3.49 -0.72
CA PHE A 235 21.60 4.47 -1.53
C PHE A 235 21.84 5.76 -0.76
N ILE A 236 20.84 6.28 -0.04
CA ILE A 236 21.00 7.47 0.79
C ILE A 236 22.07 7.25 1.87
N VAL A 237 22.01 6.15 2.61
CA VAL A 237 22.94 5.85 3.73
C VAL A 237 24.39 5.70 3.27
N ILE A 238 24.65 5.25 2.04
CA ILE A 238 26.03 5.07 1.55
C ILE A 238 26.59 6.31 0.83
N THR A 239 25.73 7.24 0.40
CA THR A 239 26.17 8.45 -0.32
C THR A 239 26.11 9.74 0.52
N HIS A 240 25.49 9.71 1.70
CA HIS A 240 25.33 10.85 2.61
C HIS A 240 25.64 10.45 4.07
#